data_AF-A0A9X8SQP7-F1
#
_entry.id   AF-A0A9X8SQP7-F1
#
_cell.length_a   1.000
_cell.length_b   1.000
_cell.length_c   1.000
_cell.angle_alpha   90.00
_cell.angle_beta   90.00
_cell.angle_gamma   90.00
#
_symmetry.space_group_name_H-M   'P 1'
#
loop_
_entity.id
_entity.type
_entity.pdbx_description
1 polymer ?
#
loop_
_entity_poly.entity_id
_entity_poly.type
_entity_poly.pdbx_seq_one_letter_code
_entity_poly.pdbx_strand_id
1 'polypeptide(L)' 'MLLEEVMQQLEEYGTEQNRKTYKNHGAKEPLFGVSFANLKLLKKIMI' A
#
# COMPACT_ATOMS: atom_id res chain seq x y z
N MET A 1 -8.52 -12.79 7.66
CA MET A 1 -7.93 -11.55 8.20
C MET A 1 -9.01 -10.52 8.41
N LEU A 2 -8.85 -9.70 9.45
CA LEU A 2 -9.71 -8.54 9.71
C LEU A 2 -9.28 -7.36 8.82
N LEU A 3 -10.19 -6.41 8.59
CA LEU A 3 -9.89 -5.18 7.83
C LEU A 3 -8.69 -4.42 8.39
N GLU A 4 -8.58 -4.36 9.72
CA GLU A 4 -7.50 -3.68 10.44
C GLU A 4 -6.12 -4.29 10.16
N GLU A 5 -6.02 -5.61 10.14
CA GLU A 5 -4.76 -6.31 9.84
C GLU A 5 -4.29 -6.00 8.41
N VAL A 6 -5.22 -5.93 7.45
CA VAL A 6 -4.91 -5.57 6.06
C VAL A 6 -4.43 -4.12 5.97
N MET A 7 -5.09 -3.18 6.67
CA MET A 7 -4.66 -1.78 6.69
C MET A 7 -3.26 -1.62 7.29
N GLN A 8 -2.95 -2.36 8.35
CA GLN A 8 -1.65 -2.31 9.01
C GLN A 8 -0.54 -2.86 8.10
N GLN A 9 -0.78 -3.96 7.39
CA GLN A 9 0.18 -4.49 6.42
C GLN A 9 0.39 -3.56 5.22
N LEU A 10 -0.67 -2.89 4.74
CA LEU A 10 -0.54 -1.89 3.68
C LEU A 10 0.32 -0.71 4.13
N GLU A 11 0.18 -0.27 5.38
CA GLU A 11 1.03 0.77 5.94
C GLU A 11 2.51 0.33 6.01
N GLU A 12 2.79 -0.88 6.48
CA GLU A 12 4.15 -1.45 6.56
C GLU A 12 4.81 -1.61 5.19
N TYR A 13 4.05 -1.98 4.15
CA TYR A 13 4.56 -2.13 2.78
C TYR A 13 4.69 -0.82 2.01
N GLY A 14 4.21 0.27 2.59
CA GLY A 14 4.27 1.60 2.04
C GLY A 14 5.67 2.21 2.13
N THR A 15 6.06 3.02 1.14
CA THR A 15 7.33 3.78 1.21
C THR A 15 7.13 5.26 0.87
N GLU A 16 7.96 6.12 1.47
CA GLU A 16 7.95 7.56 1.18
C GLU A 16 8.23 7.87 -0.30
N GLN A 17 9.12 7.09 -0.93
CA GLN A 17 9.42 7.25 -2.35
C GLN A 17 8.19 6.99 -3.23
N ASN A 18 7.42 5.95 -2.92
CA ASN A 18 6.18 5.65 -3.63
C ASN A 18 5.12 6.70 -3.36
N ARG A 19 4.95 7.14 -2.10
CA ARG A 19 4.06 8.27 -1.76
C ARG A 19 4.40 9.50 -2.58
N LYS A 20 5.68 9.88 -2.66
CA LYS A 20 6.15 11.01 -3.49
C LYS A 20 5.82 10.81 -4.96
N THR A 21 6.10 9.62 -5.50
CA THR A 21 5.79 9.27 -6.90
C THR A 21 4.30 9.41 -7.18
N TYR A 22 3.44 8.92 -6.29
CA TYR A 22 1.99 9.00 -6.45
C TYR A 22 1.47 10.44 -6.32
N LYS A 23 2.01 11.22 -5.37
CA LYS A 23 1.71 12.67 -5.26
C LYS A 23 2.09 13.44 -6.52
N ASN A 24 3.26 13.15 -7.09
CA ASN A 24 3.71 13.77 -8.34
C ASN A 24 2.77 13.44 -9.52
N HIS A 25 2.09 12.29 -9.47
CA HIS A 25 1.05 11.89 -10.44
C HIS A 25 -0.37 12.32 -10.04
N GLY A 26 -0.53 13.16 -9.01
CA GLY A 26 -1.82 13.75 -8.63
C GLY A 26 -2.65 12.92 -7.65
N ALA A 27 -2.10 11.84 -7.07
CA ALA A 27 -2.78 11.12 -6.00
C ALA A 27 -2.91 11.99 -4.74
N LYS A 28 -4.06 11.90 -4.07
CA LYS A 28 -4.39 12.68 -2.86
C LYS A 28 -4.24 11.80 -1.62
N GLU A 29 -3.88 12.41 -0.50
CA GLU A 29 -3.84 11.76 0.82
C GLU A 29 -5.24 11.24 1.22
N PRO A 30 -5.32 10.17 2.06
CA PRO A 30 -4.21 9.40 2.61
C PRO A 30 -3.60 8.38 1.62
N LEU A 31 -2.26 8.29 1.57
CA LEU A 31 -1.52 7.33 0.75
C LEU A 31 -0.52 6.53 1.57
N PHE A 32 -0.62 5.20 1.57
CA PHE A 32 0.43 4.36 2.14
C PHE A 32 1.67 4.27 1.24
N GLY A 33 1.49 4.31 -0.09
CA GLY A 33 2.61 4.19 -1.04
C GLY A 33 3.04 2.74 -1.28
N VAL A 34 2.09 1.83 -1.40
CA VAL A 34 2.35 0.40 -1.61
C VAL A 34 2.57 0.10 -3.09
N SER A 35 3.66 -0.63 -3.41
CA SER A 35 3.92 -1.07 -4.78
C SER A 35 2.97 -2.18 -5.23
N PHE A 36 2.77 -2.31 -6.55
CA PHE A 36 1.94 -3.38 -7.09
C PHE A 36 2.49 -4.79 -6.81
N ALA A 37 3.81 -4.94 -6.65
CA ALA A 37 4.42 -6.21 -6.25
C ALA A 37 3.98 -6.62 -4.84
N ASN A 38 3.97 -5.68 -3.88
CA ASN A 38 3.51 -5.94 -2.51
C ASN A 38 2.00 -6.23 -2.47
N LEU A 39 1.20 -5.54 -3.29
CA LEU A 39 -0.24 -5.84 -3.43
C LEU A 39 -0.49 -7.26 -3.94
N LYS A 40 0.33 -7.78 -4.86
CA LYS A 40 0.23 -9.16 -5.32
C LYS A 40 0.57 -10.18 -4.23
N LEU A 41 1.54 -9.88 -3.37
CA LEU A 41 1.89 -10.73 -2.22
C LEU A 41 0.73 -10.79 -1.22
N LEU A 42 0.13 -9.65 -0.89
CA LEU A 42 -1.08 -9.57 -0.07
C LEU A 42 -2.21 -10.45 -0.62
N LYS A 43 -2.51 -10.32 -1.93
CA LYS A 43 -3.56 -11.12 -2.58
C LYS A 43 -3.29 -12.63 -2.48
N LYS A 44 -2.02 -13.07 -2.59
CA LYS A 44 -1.65 -14.49 -2.48
C LYS A 44 -1.82 -15.03 -1.05
N ILE A 45 -1.70 -14.19 -0.02
CA ILE A 45 -1.92 -14.57 1.38
C ILE A 45 -3.42 -14.60 1.72
N MET A 46 -4.25 -13.81 1.01
CA MET A 46 -5.69 -13.72 1.22
C MET A 46 -6.52 -14.85 0.59
N ILE A 47 -5.94 -15.67 -0.30
CA ILE A 47 -6.60 -16.78 -1.01
C ILE A 47 -6.05 -18.10 -0.49
#